data_AF-A0AAX2QID7-F1
#
_entry.id   AF-A0AAX2QID7-F1
#
_cell.length_a   1.000
_cell.length_b   1.000
_cell.length_c   1.000
_cell.angle_alpha   90.00
_cell.angle_beta   90.00
_cell.angle_gamma   90.00
#
_symmetry.space_group_name_H-M   'P 1'
#
loop_
_entity.id
_entity.type
_entity.pdbx_description
1 polymer ?
#
loop_
_entity_poly.entity_id
_entity_poly.type
_entity_poly.pdbx_seq_one_letter_code
_entity_poly.pdbx_strand_id
1 'polypeptide(L)'
;MMSTFFLHPCLRRLLGDRGGNFGIMTAIMMPVLLGAAGLAIDYSNMALSKRELQEATDSAALAAATALASGAASTTADAEAIAKDFVSGQMANYVDADAISSIKAGTSVDIDVGTTATSKSYKVTVATSYGIAATPFMSVLGYKTLNIGASTSTSSGTSDTKTALSMELVLDQSGSMGEKTTTCATYSGNKCKTYVTKIEALKKAADALFDALDTADPDHGLVRTGAYSYNNGLIYKDWQKTQIKSMSAMAWGTATTATYVSGIAASGGTDATEPMRQATLSIAKASDGSDVETQAHAVKGNTIVSRYIILMTDGEMTGNTGEWQSSFDQNVRNQCDATKTAGIKIFTVAFMAPDRGKQLLQYCASPGGNYYEAETMEKLVASFTSIAKEATKAVTLLTN
;
A
#
# COMPACT_ATOMS: atom_id res chain seq x y z
N MET A 1 59.51 76.50 8.10
CA MET A 1 59.91 76.49 9.53
C MET A 1 58.64 76.45 10.37
N MET A 2 58.11 75.26 10.67
CA MET A 2 57.01 75.09 11.62
C MET A 2 57.03 73.66 12.19
N SER A 3 57.67 73.57 13.37
CA SER A 3 57.42 72.65 14.48
C SER A 3 57.05 71.17 14.20
N THR A 4 58.06 70.30 14.23
CA THR A 4 57.93 68.84 14.46
C THR A 4 57.88 68.47 15.95
N PHE A 5 57.66 69.43 16.86
CA PHE A 5 57.85 69.24 18.31
C PHE A 5 56.68 68.56 19.05
N PHE A 6 55.55 68.28 18.38
CA PHE A 6 54.36 67.69 19.02
C PHE A 6 54.26 66.15 18.93
N LEU A 7 55.09 65.47 18.15
CA LEU A 7 55.02 64.01 17.98
C LEU A 7 55.77 63.22 19.05
N HIS A 8 56.79 63.82 19.67
CA HIS A 8 57.60 63.17 20.71
C HIS A 8 56.89 62.96 22.07
N PRO A 9 56.03 63.89 22.57
CA PRO A 9 55.35 63.69 23.85
C PRO A 9 54.26 62.61 23.78
N CYS A 10 53.57 62.48 22.64
CA CYS A 10 52.50 61.51 22.46
C CYS A 10 53.00 60.07 22.42
N LEU A 11 54.13 59.80 21.74
CA LEU A 11 54.74 58.46 21.71
C LEU A 11 55.21 58.01 23.10
N ARG A 12 55.78 58.94 23.88
CA ARG A 12 56.25 58.65 25.24
C ARG A 12 55.09 58.43 26.22
N ARG A 13 53.95 59.09 26.00
CA ARG A 13 52.70 58.85 26.75
C ARG A 13 52.06 57.52 26.39
N LEU A 14 52.15 57.09 25.12
CA LEU A 14 51.67 55.77 24.66
C LEU A 14 52.54 54.62 25.18
N LEU A 15 53.87 54.82 25.26
CA LEU A 15 54.82 53.86 25.81
C LEU A 15 54.76 53.73 27.34
N GLY A 16 54.25 54.74 28.05
CA GLY A 16 54.07 54.74 29.50
C GLY A 16 52.69 54.26 29.96
N ASP A 17 51.77 53.98 29.03
CA ASP A 17 50.37 53.66 29.35
C ASP A 17 50.20 52.18 29.72
N ARG A 18 50.02 51.90 31.02
CA ARG A 18 49.73 50.54 31.52
C ARG A 18 48.30 50.08 31.21
N GLY A 19 47.46 50.92 30.59
CA GLY A 19 46.19 50.50 29.99
C GLY A 19 46.37 49.58 28.77
N GLY A 20 47.58 49.52 28.20
CA GLY A 20 47.94 48.65 27.07
C GLY A 20 47.91 47.13 27.36
N ASN A 21 47.79 46.72 28.62
CA ASN A 21 47.61 45.31 28.97
C ASN A 21 46.34 44.72 28.34
N PHE A 22 45.28 45.54 28.22
CA PHE A 22 44.06 45.12 27.52
C PHE A 22 44.33 44.87 26.04
N GLY A 23 45.02 45.80 25.36
CA GLY A 23 45.36 45.65 23.94
C GLY A 23 46.23 44.43 23.64
N ILE A 24 47.23 44.15 24.49
CA ILE A 24 48.10 42.98 24.34
C ILE A 24 47.34 41.67 24.61
N MET A 25 46.52 41.62 25.67
CA MET A 25 45.69 40.45 25.97
C MET A 25 44.64 40.20 24.89
N THR A 26 44.00 41.26 24.37
CA THR A 26 43.07 41.17 23.25
C THR A 26 43.78 40.72 21.97
N ALA A 27 44.97 41.24 21.67
CA ALA A 27 45.73 40.84 20.48
C ALA A 27 46.16 39.36 20.52
N ILE A 28 46.43 38.80 21.70
CA ILE A 28 46.77 37.37 21.87
C ILE A 28 45.49 36.50 21.87
N MET A 29 44.41 36.95 22.48
CA MET A 29 43.15 36.20 22.56
C MET A 29 42.35 36.22 21.24
N MET A 30 42.44 37.29 20.45
CA MET A 30 41.65 37.45 19.23
C MET A 30 41.89 36.34 18.20
N PRO A 31 43.13 35.92 17.89
CA PRO A 31 43.39 34.75 17.05
C PRO A 31 42.79 33.45 17.62
N VAL A 32 42.84 33.26 18.95
CA VAL A 32 42.32 32.05 19.62
C VAL A 32 40.80 31.99 19.52
N LEU A 33 40.12 33.12 19.77
CA LEU A 33 38.66 33.22 19.67
C LEU A 33 38.16 33.08 18.23
N LEU A 34 38.85 33.68 17.26
CA LEU A 34 38.54 33.52 15.84
C LEU A 34 38.77 32.07 15.38
N GLY A 35 39.84 31.43 15.85
CA GLY A 35 40.08 30.00 15.62
C GLY A 35 38.98 29.12 16.19
N ALA A 36 38.56 29.37 17.43
CA ALA A 36 37.48 28.63 18.07
C ALA A 36 36.12 28.82 17.36
N ALA A 37 35.80 30.04 16.94
CA ALA A 37 34.59 30.33 16.17
C ALA A 37 34.60 29.68 14.78
N GLY A 38 35.75 29.67 14.10
CA GLY A 38 35.93 28.97 12.82
C GLY A 38 35.67 27.46 12.96
N LEU A 39 36.31 26.82 13.95
CA LEU A 39 36.11 25.40 14.24
C LEU A 39 34.65 25.06 14.59
N ALA A 40 33.93 25.96 15.26
CA ALA A 40 32.52 25.76 15.59
C ALA A 40 31.62 25.76 14.34
N ILE A 41 31.87 26.67 13.40
CA ILE A 41 31.13 26.73 12.11
C ILE A 41 31.44 25.49 11.27
N ASP A 42 32.72 25.09 11.22
CA ASP A 42 33.15 23.91 10.47
C ASP A 42 32.53 22.63 11.01
N TYR A 43 32.49 22.49 12.34
CA TYR A 43 31.80 21.39 13.00
C TYR A 43 30.30 21.38 12.68
N SER A 44 29.65 22.55 12.68
CA SER A 44 28.23 22.66 12.33
C SER A 44 27.96 22.23 10.88
N ASN A 45 28.76 22.70 9.93
CA ASN A 45 28.63 22.34 8.52
C ASN A 45 28.92 20.85 8.27
N MET A 46 29.92 20.30 8.96
CA MET A 46 30.23 18.86 8.93
C MET A 46 29.09 18.02 9.50
N ALA A 47 28.52 18.43 10.64
CA ALA A 47 27.40 17.74 11.27
C ALA A 47 26.15 17.77 10.38
N LEU A 48 25.88 18.89 9.71
CA LEU A 48 24.79 19.02 8.74
C LEU A 48 25.01 18.10 7.53
N SER A 49 26.18 18.15 6.91
CA SER A 49 26.53 17.31 5.76
C SER A 49 26.45 15.82 6.09
N LYS A 50 26.86 15.44 7.30
CA LYS A 50 26.77 14.05 7.78
C LYS A 50 25.33 13.59 7.94
N ARG A 51 24.44 14.46 8.43
CA ARG A 51 23.02 14.15 8.60
C ARG A 51 22.32 13.98 7.26
N GLU A 52 22.60 14.86 6.30
CA GLU A 52 22.05 14.78 4.93
C GLU A 52 22.52 13.52 4.21
N LEU A 53 23.80 13.16 4.36
CA LEU A 53 24.32 11.89 3.87
C LEU A 53 23.59 10.69 4.49
N GLN A 54 23.35 10.71 5.80
CA GLN A 54 22.63 9.64 6.48
C GLN A 54 21.20 9.48 5.94
N GLU A 55 20.46 10.57 5.78
CA GLU A 55 19.11 10.58 5.22
C GLU A 55 19.07 10.05 3.77
N ALA A 56 20.05 10.48 2.95
CA ALA A 56 20.20 9.98 1.59
C ALA A 56 20.50 8.47 1.55
N THR A 57 21.36 7.97 2.45
CA THR A 57 21.66 6.54 2.54
C THR A 57 20.49 5.70 3.06
N ASP A 58 19.71 6.21 4.03
CA ASP A 58 18.53 5.51 4.57
C ASP A 58 17.45 5.34 3.51
N SER A 59 17.16 6.42 2.77
CA SER A 59 16.18 6.39 1.69
C SER A 59 16.64 5.50 0.52
N ALA A 60 17.92 5.53 0.17
CA ALA A 60 18.49 4.66 -0.85
C ALA A 60 18.47 3.17 -0.46
N ALA A 61 18.82 2.85 0.78
CA ALA A 61 18.79 1.49 1.30
C ALA A 61 17.35 0.92 1.27
N LEU A 62 16.37 1.71 1.70
CA LEU A 62 14.95 1.34 1.65
C LEU A 62 14.44 1.16 0.20
N ALA A 63 14.80 2.07 -0.71
CA ALA A 63 14.38 2.00 -2.11
C ALA A 63 14.92 0.74 -2.81
N ALA A 64 16.21 0.42 -2.63
CA ALA A 64 16.82 -0.77 -3.18
C ALA A 64 16.26 -2.06 -2.55
N ALA A 65 16.05 -2.07 -1.24
CA ALA A 65 15.42 -3.18 -0.53
C ALA A 65 14.00 -3.45 -1.05
N THR A 66 13.19 -2.40 -1.24
CA THR A 66 11.82 -2.52 -1.77
C THR A 66 11.80 -2.96 -3.23
N ALA A 67 12.74 -2.48 -4.06
CA ALA A 67 12.85 -2.88 -5.46
C ALA A 67 13.20 -4.37 -5.61
N LEU A 68 14.08 -4.89 -4.73
CA LEU A 68 14.41 -6.32 -4.67
C LEU A 68 13.22 -7.15 -4.17
N ALA A 69 12.50 -6.68 -3.14
CA ALA A 69 11.37 -7.41 -2.57
C ALA A 69 10.11 -7.44 -3.45
N SER A 70 9.92 -6.44 -4.32
CA SER A 70 8.77 -6.35 -5.22
C SER A 70 9.01 -6.96 -6.61
N GLY A 71 10.20 -7.50 -6.87
CA GLY A 71 10.61 -8.03 -8.18
C GLY A 71 10.90 -6.95 -9.23
N ALA A 72 10.83 -5.66 -8.88
CA ALA A 72 11.13 -4.55 -9.78
C ALA A 72 12.63 -4.48 -10.16
N ALA A 73 13.51 -4.97 -9.30
CA ALA A 73 14.92 -5.20 -9.58
C ALA A 73 15.17 -6.72 -9.68
N SER A 74 15.47 -7.21 -10.88
CA SER A 74 15.66 -8.65 -11.13
C SER A 74 17.02 -9.16 -10.65
N THR A 75 18.01 -8.27 -10.50
CA THR A 75 19.35 -8.60 -10.02
C THR A 75 19.82 -7.67 -8.90
N THR A 76 20.79 -8.12 -8.11
CA THR A 76 21.45 -7.29 -7.08
C THR A 76 22.19 -6.09 -7.70
N ALA A 77 22.65 -6.22 -8.94
CA ALA A 77 23.28 -5.12 -9.69
C ALA A 77 22.29 -4.01 -10.04
N ASP A 78 21.04 -4.37 -10.37
CA ASP A 78 19.98 -3.38 -10.65
C ASP A 78 19.61 -2.61 -9.37
N ALA A 79 19.52 -3.32 -8.25
CA ALA A 79 19.25 -2.70 -6.95
C ALA A 79 20.41 -1.80 -6.47
N GLU A 80 21.65 -2.19 -6.75
CA GLU A 80 22.83 -1.35 -6.52
C GLU A 80 22.78 -0.06 -7.36
N ALA A 81 22.40 -0.16 -8.63
CA ALA A 81 22.24 1.01 -9.50
C ALA A 81 21.14 1.95 -8.96
N ILE A 82 20.00 1.40 -8.56
CA ILE A 82 18.89 2.16 -7.95
C ILE A 82 19.36 2.88 -6.67
N ALA A 83 20.06 2.19 -5.77
CA ALA A 83 20.59 2.80 -4.55
C ALA A 83 21.56 3.96 -4.87
N LYS A 84 22.50 3.75 -5.80
CA LYS A 84 23.48 4.78 -6.21
C LYS A 84 22.80 6.00 -6.85
N ASP A 85 21.79 5.78 -7.67
CA ASP A 85 21.01 6.85 -8.29
C ASP A 85 20.16 7.60 -7.26
N PHE A 86 19.64 6.90 -6.24
CA PHE A 86 18.88 7.52 -5.17
C PHE A 86 19.77 8.42 -4.28
N VAL A 87 20.94 7.93 -3.86
CA VAL A 87 21.91 8.74 -3.08
C VAL A 87 22.32 9.98 -3.86
N SER A 88 22.72 9.82 -5.13
CA SER A 88 23.14 10.94 -5.96
C SER A 88 22.01 11.92 -6.27
N GLY A 89 20.79 11.44 -6.48
CA GLY A 89 19.60 12.27 -6.69
C GLY A 89 19.20 13.09 -5.46
N GLN A 90 19.26 12.50 -4.26
CA GLN A 90 19.00 13.22 -3.01
C GLN A 90 20.08 14.27 -2.72
N MET A 91 21.35 13.94 -3.00
CA MET A 91 22.48 14.84 -2.77
C MET A 91 22.60 15.96 -3.81
N ALA A 92 21.98 15.83 -4.98
CA ALA A 92 22.10 16.81 -6.07
C ALA A 92 21.66 18.24 -5.72
N ASN A 93 20.84 18.42 -4.68
CA ASN A 93 20.42 19.73 -4.20
C ASN A 93 21.39 20.37 -3.20
N TYR A 94 22.35 19.60 -2.68
CA TYR A 94 23.23 19.99 -1.57
C TYR A 94 24.70 20.08 -1.97
N VAL A 95 25.09 19.46 -3.09
CA VAL A 95 26.49 19.41 -3.54
C VAL A 95 26.62 19.69 -5.03
N ASP A 96 27.82 20.14 -5.43
CA ASP A 96 28.15 20.43 -6.82
C ASP A 96 28.29 19.16 -7.69
N ALA A 97 28.19 19.30 -9.02
CA ALA A 97 28.22 18.19 -9.96
C ALA A 97 29.46 17.29 -9.83
N ASP A 98 30.62 17.86 -9.51
CA ASP A 98 31.87 17.12 -9.30
C ASP A 98 31.81 16.27 -8.02
N ALA A 99 31.15 16.76 -6.97
CA ALA A 99 30.93 16.03 -5.73
C ALA A 99 29.92 14.89 -5.92
N ILE A 100 28.89 15.06 -6.77
CA ILE A 100 27.94 13.99 -7.11
C ILE A 100 28.66 12.79 -7.73
N SER A 101 29.59 13.02 -8.65
CA SER A 101 30.38 11.95 -9.28
C SER A 101 31.25 11.20 -8.27
N SER A 102 31.81 11.93 -7.31
CA SER A 102 32.64 11.41 -6.23
C SER A 102 31.81 10.61 -5.21
N ILE A 103 30.60 11.07 -4.89
CA ILE A 103 29.64 10.36 -4.03
C ILE A 103 29.20 9.06 -4.71
N LYS A 104 28.89 9.08 -6.02
CA LYS A 104 28.49 7.87 -6.75
C LYS A 104 29.61 6.83 -6.81
N ALA A 105 30.86 7.26 -6.99
CA ALA A 105 32.03 6.40 -6.95
C ALA A 105 32.39 5.91 -5.54
N GLY A 106 32.17 6.73 -4.51
CA GLY A 106 32.41 6.43 -3.10
C GLY A 106 31.26 5.68 -2.41
N THR A 107 30.14 5.45 -3.09
CA THR A 107 29.00 4.68 -2.57
C THR A 107 29.21 3.19 -2.84
N SER A 108 29.48 2.44 -1.77
CA SER A 108 29.44 0.98 -1.77
C SER A 108 28.05 0.51 -1.31
N VAL A 109 27.45 -0.38 -2.08
CA VAL A 109 26.20 -1.07 -1.71
C VAL A 109 26.54 -2.54 -1.53
N ASP A 110 26.38 -3.03 -0.31
CA ASP A 110 26.53 -4.44 0.02
C ASP A 110 25.13 -5.04 0.18
N ILE A 111 24.83 -6.08 -0.58
CA ILE A 111 23.55 -6.77 -0.56
C ILE A 111 23.81 -8.19 -0.08
N ASP A 112 23.54 -8.42 1.20
CA ASP A 112 23.60 -9.75 1.79
C ASP A 112 22.26 -10.45 1.53
N VAL A 113 22.31 -11.47 0.68
CA VAL A 113 21.16 -12.29 0.31
C VAL A 113 21.14 -13.50 1.21
N GLY A 114 20.34 -13.45 2.27
CA GLY A 114 20.07 -14.61 3.10
C GLY A 114 19.08 -15.52 2.38
N THR A 115 19.58 -16.60 1.77
CA THR A 115 18.75 -17.66 1.18
C THR A 115 18.53 -18.78 2.19
N THR A 116 17.30 -19.00 2.60
CA THR A 116 16.85 -20.28 3.16
C THR A 116 16.16 -21.06 2.04
N ALA A 117 16.02 -22.39 2.16
CA ALA A 117 15.39 -23.26 1.15
C ALA A 117 14.01 -22.77 0.63
N THR A 118 13.36 -21.87 1.38
CA THR A 118 12.04 -21.30 1.10
C THR A 118 11.97 -19.78 1.35
N SER A 119 13.05 -19.02 1.56
CA SER A 119 12.92 -17.55 1.75
C SER A 119 14.14 -16.78 1.28
N LYS A 120 13.90 -15.60 0.68
CA LYS A 120 14.93 -14.62 0.34
C LYS A 120 14.80 -13.42 1.25
N SER A 121 15.80 -13.20 2.08
CA SER A 121 15.98 -11.96 2.82
C SER A 121 17.05 -11.13 2.12
N TYR A 122 16.76 -9.83 1.94
CA TYR A 122 17.68 -8.87 1.34
C TYR A 122 18.06 -7.86 2.42
N LYS A 123 19.27 -8.01 2.94
CA LYS A 123 19.86 -6.99 3.81
C LYS A 123 20.71 -6.08 2.93
N VAL A 124 20.20 -4.88 2.68
CA VAL A 124 20.89 -3.87 1.87
C VAL A 124 21.61 -2.92 2.82
N THR A 125 22.93 -2.85 2.68
CA THR A 125 23.79 -1.91 3.40
C THR A 125 24.33 -0.89 2.40
N VAL A 126 23.98 0.38 2.57
CA VAL A 126 24.50 1.47 1.75
C VAL A 126 25.50 2.25 2.60
N ALA A 127 26.73 2.32 2.13
CA ALA A 127 27.76 3.14 2.72
C ALA A 127 28.31 4.09 1.66
N THR A 128 28.41 5.37 2.01
CA THR A 128 28.95 6.40 1.13
C THR A 128 29.92 7.28 1.88
N SER A 129 30.95 7.75 1.20
CA SER A 129 31.86 8.75 1.74
C SER A 129 32.29 9.72 0.67
N TYR A 130 32.40 10.99 1.03
CA TYR A 130 32.96 12.00 0.15
C TYR A 130 33.74 13.06 0.95
N GLY A 131 34.73 13.65 0.29
CA GLY A 131 35.56 14.70 0.85
C GLY A 131 34.86 16.05 0.73
N ILE A 132 34.63 16.72 1.85
CA ILE A 132 34.28 18.14 1.86
C ILE A 132 35.55 19.00 1.85
N ALA A 133 35.51 20.10 1.10
CA ALA A 133 36.58 21.09 1.12
C ALA A 133 36.68 21.72 2.51
N ALA A 134 37.87 21.76 3.08
CA ALA A 134 38.09 22.44 4.35
C ALA A 134 37.87 23.94 4.17
N THR A 135 37.25 24.59 5.15
CA THR A 135 37.08 26.04 5.11
C THR A 135 38.44 26.75 5.19
N PRO A 136 38.51 28.04 4.81
CA PRO A 136 39.74 28.81 4.88
C PRO A 136 40.41 28.76 6.26
N PHE A 137 39.64 28.69 7.35
CA PHE A 137 40.17 28.59 8.71
C PHE A 137 40.83 27.24 9.01
N MET A 138 40.27 26.12 8.55
CA MET A 138 40.92 24.80 8.67
C MET A 138 42.11 24.63 7.73
N SER A 139 42.08 25.29 6.57
CA SER A 139 43.20 25.28 5.63
C SER A 139 44.47 25.93 6.21
N VAL A 140 44.29 26.94 7.07
CA VAL A 140 45.38 27.58 7.85
C VAL A 140 45.98 26.63 8.88
N LEU A 141 45.19 25.67 9.40
CA LEU A 141 45.64 24.62 10.32
C LEU A 141 46.20 23.39 9.59
N GLY A 142 46.35 23.44 8.26
CA GLY A 142 46.97 22.37 7.46
C GLY A 142 46.02 21.28 6.97
N TYR A 143 44.72 21.35 7.28
CA TYR A 143 43.71 20.42 6.78
C TYR A 143 43.07 20.98 5.52
N LYS A 144 43.29 20.35 4.36
CA LYS A 144 42.74 20.79 3.06
C LYS A 144 41.42 20.11 2.69
N THR A 145 41.19 18.91 3.20
CA THR A 145 40.01 18.08 2.92
C THR A 145 39.65 17.26 4.15
N LEU A 146 38.36 17.15 4.44
CA LEU A 146 37.84 16.28 5.50
C LEU A 146 36.92 15.25 4.89
N ASN A 147 37.16 13.97 5.17
CA ASN A 147 36.31 12.90 4.67
C ASN A 147 35.15 12.67 5.65
N ILE A 148 33.92 12.73 5.16
CA ILE A 148 32.72 12.39 5.94
C ILE A 148 32.12 11.14 5.34
N GLY A 149 31.85 10.14 6.20
CA GLY A 149 31.19 8.90 5.82
C GLY A 149 29.86 8.72 6.54
N ALA A 150 28.90 8.14 5.82
CA ALA A 150 27.64 7.64 6.36
C ALA A 150 27.44 6.18 5.93
N SER A 151 26.95 5.35 6.84
CA SER A 151 26.64 3.95 6.57
C SER A 151 25.33 3.58 7.26
N THR A 152 24.39 3.04 6.50
CA THR A 152 23.10 2.58 7.02
C THR A 152 22.76 1.23 6.42
N SER A 153 22.03 0.44 7.18
CA SER A 153 21.61 -0.90 6.77
C SER A 153 20.13 -1.06 7.01
N THR A 154 19.40 -1.46 5.98
CA THR A 154 17.98 -1.77 6.04
C THR A 154 17.74 -3.20 5.58
N SER A 155 16.83 -3.90 6.22
CA SER A 155 16.47 -5.27 5.85
C SER A 155 15.04 -5.30 5.31
N SER A 156 14.86 -5.90 4.13
CA SER A 156 13.55 -6.28 3.60
C SER A 156 13.55 -7.76 3.29
N GLY A 157 12.44 -8.45 3.54
CA GLY A 157 12.31 -9.86 3.21
C GLY A 157 10.99 -10.14 2.53
N THR A 158 11.01 -10.99 1.52
CA THR A 158 9.83 -11.74 1.08
C THR A 158 9.71 -12.93 2.02
N SER A 159 8.80 -12.84 2.98
CA SER A 159 8.48 -13.98 3.84
C SER A 159 7.60 -14.93 3.03
N ASP A 160 7.99 -16.20 2.96
CA ASP A 160 7.24 -17.28 2.29
C ASP A 160 6.04 -17.76 3.12
N THR A 161 5.45 -16.83 3.87
CA THR A 161 4.06 -16.98 4.28
C THR A 161 3.24 -16.75 3.01
N LYS A 162 2.94 -17.83 2.28
CA LYS A 162 2.00 -17.82 1.15
C LYS A 162 0.80 -16.98 1.55
N THR A 163 0.70 -15.76 1.00
CA THR A 163 -0.41 -14.88 1.29
C THR A 163 -1.56 -15.34 0.42
N ALA A 164 -2.33 -16.25 1.00
CA ALA A 164 -3.52 -16.81 0.38
C ALA A 164 -4.71 -15.87 0.59
N LEU A 165 -5.80 -16.11 -0.14
CA LEU A 165 -7.02 -15.37 0.05
C LEU A 165 -8.26 -16.27 0.08
N SER A 166 -9.21 -15.88 0.90
CA SER A 166 -10.57 -16.40 0.95
C SER A 166 -11.51 -15.30 0.54
N MET A 167 -12.36 -15.53 -0.47
CA MET A 167 -13.28 -14.52 -0.98
C MET A 167 -14.71 -15.07 -1.07
N GLU A 168 -15.63 -14.39 -0.40
CA GLU A 168 -17.07 -14.69 -0.49
C GLU A 168 -17.78 -13.59 -1.28
N LEU A 169 -18.55 -14.00 -2.29
CA LEU A 169 -19.37 -13.08 -3.10
C LEU A 169 -20.80 -13.08 -2.55
N VAL A 170 -21.29 -11.93 -2.09
CA VAL A 170 -22.68 -11.73 -1.67
C VAL A 170 -23.42 -10.95 -2.75
N LEU A 171 -24.17 -11.69 -3.57
CA LEU A 171 -24.67 -11.24 -4.86
C LEU A 171 -26.20 -11.08 -4.88
N ASP A 172 -26.67 -9.91 -5.29
CA ASP A 172 -28.10 -9.66 -5.45
C ASP A 172 -28.67 -10.43 -6.65
N GLN A 173 -29.72 -11.22 -6.40
CA GLN A 173 -30.52 -11.90 -7.42
C GLN A 173 -32.01 -11.52 -7.30
N SER A 174 -32.32 -10.37 -6.70
CA SER A 174 -33.68 -9.85 -6.57
C SER A 174 -34.33 -9.57 -7.94
N GLY A 175 -35.63 -9.33 -7.94
CA GLY A 175 -36.40 -9.06 -9.15
C GLY A 175 -35.92 -7.83 -9.94
N SER A 176 -35.40 -6.80 -9.28
CA SER A 176 -34.83 -5.60 -9.94
C SER A 176 -33.63 -5.94 -10.82
N MET A 177 -32.86 -6.98 -10.46
CA MET A 177 -31.75 -7.47 -11.28
C MET A 177 -32.20 -8.05 -12.64
N GLY A 178 -33.51 -8.28 -12.82
CA GLY A 178 -34.08 -8.69 -14.10
C GLY A 178 -34.28 -7.53 -15.09
N GLU A 179 -34.08 -6.28 -14.65
CA GLU A 179 -34.25 -5.10 -15.48
C GLU A 179 -33.17 -5.01 -16.58
N LYS A 180 -33.52 -4.33 -17.67
CA LYS A 180 -32.64 -4.13 -18.82
C LYS A 180 -31.63 -3.02 -18.51
N THR A 181 -30.37 -3.27 -18.82
CA THR A 181 -29.34 -2.23 -18.87
C THR A 181 -29.45 -1.44 -20.18
N THR A 182 -28.62 -0.40 -20.32
CA THR A 182 -28.45 0.34 -21.58
C THR A 182 -27.63 -0.42 -22.64
N THR A 183 -27.03 -1.57 -22.27
CA THR A 183 -26.15 -2.35 -23.15
C THR A 183 -26.97 -3.27 -24.05
N CYS A 184 -26.70 -3.21 -25.35
CA CYS A 184 -27.39 -4.06 -26.32
C CYS A 184 -26.71 -5.42 -26.49
N ALA A 185 -27.46 -6.52 -26.31
CA ALA A 185 -26.99 -7.88 -26.52
C ALA A 185 -27.07 -8.32 -27.99
N THR A 186 -28.16 -7.97 -28.70
CA THR A 186 -28.32 -8.29 -30.12
C THR A 186 -28.94 -7.13 -30.88
N TYR A 187 -28.45 -6.90 -32.09
CA TYR A 187 -28.92 -5.84 -32.98
C TYR A 187 -29.82 -6.40 -34.09
N SER A 188 -30.82 -5.62 -34.49
CA SER A 188 -31.57 -5.82 -35.73
C SER A 188 -31.42 -4.56 -36.57
N GLY A 189 -30.48 -4.59 -37.52
CA GLY A 189 -30.00 -3.37 -38.18
C GLY A 189 -29.36 -2.41 -37.17
N ASN A 190 -29.76 -1.14 -37.17
CA ASN A 190 -29.28 -0.12 -36.23
C ASN A 190 -30.10 -0.02 -34.93
N LYS A 191 -31.08 -0.91 -34.71
CA LYS A 191 -31.91 -0.91 -33.51
C LYS A 191 -31.53 -2.05 -32.58
N CYS A 192 -31.47 -1.76 -31.29
CA CYS A 192 -31.25 -2.81 -30.31
C CYS A 192 -32.49 -3.72 -30.23
N LYS A 193 -32.28 -5.04 -30.40
CA LYS A 193 -33.32 -6.06 -30.36
C LYS A 193 -33.50 -6.63 -28.94
N THR A 194 -32.39 -6.95 -28.28
CA THR A 194 -32.39 -7.48 -26.91
C THR A 194 -31.34 -6.74 -26.10
N TYR A 195 -31.71 -6.24 -24.93
CA TYR A 195 -30.79 -5.61 -23.99
C TYR A 195 -30.27 -6.64 -22.99
N VAL A 196 -29.04 -6.45 -22.54
CA VAL A 196 -28.45 -7.24 -21.45
C VAL A 196 -29.17 -6.87 -20.16
N THR A 197 -29.61 -7.87 -19.40
CA THR A 197 -30.22 -7.66 -18.07
C THR A 197 -29.16 -7.37 -17.02
N LYS A 198 -29.54 -6.75 -15.90
CA LYS A 198 -28.58 -6.45 -14.83
C LYS A 198 -27.93 -7.71 -14.26
N ILE A 199 -28.68 -8.80 -14.14
CA ILE A 199 -28.16 -10.11 -13.68
C ILE A 199 -27.17 -10.72 -14.68
N GLU A 200 -27.37 -10.56 -15.99
CA GLU A 200 -26.40 -10.98 -17.00
C GLU A 200 -25.12 -10.14 -16.96
N ALA A 201 -25.24 -8.83 -16.72
CA ALA A 201 -24.10 -7.96 -16.52
C ALA A 201 -23.29 -8.38 -15.28
N LEU A 202 -23.97 -8.70 -14.17
CA LEU A 202 -23.34 -9.22 -12.96
C LEU A 202 -22.58 -10.53 -13.22
N LYS A 203 -23.18 -11.48 -13.94
CA LYS A 203 -22.52 -12.75 -14.30
C LYS A 203 -21.20 -12.49 -15.02
N LYS A 204 -21.20 -11.63 -16.05
CA LYS A 204 -19.97 -11.29 -16.77
C LYS A 204 -18.93 -10.57 -15.92
N ALA A 205 -19.37 -9.73 -14.97
CA ALA A 205 -18.45 -9.06 -14.05
C ALA A 205 -17.82 -10.05 -13.06
N ALA A 206 -18.60 -11.01 -12.56
CA ALA A 206 -18.09 -12.10 -11.73
C ALA A 206 -17.13 -13.00 -12.51
N ASP A 207 -17.44 -13.36 -13.77
CA ASP A 207 -16.53 -14.11 -14.64
C ASP A 207 -15.19 -13.39 -14.79
N ALA A 208 -15.20 -12.06 -15.04
CA ALA A 208 -13.98 -11.28 -15.14
C ALA A 208 -13.18 -11.18 -13.83
N LEU A 209 -13.85 -11.24 -12.67
CA LEU A 209 -13.18 -11.36 -11.38
C LEU A 209 -12.53 -12.75 -11.26
N PHE A 210 -13.25 -13.82 -11.59
CA PHE A 210 -12.75 -15.19 -11.52
C PHE A 210 -11.55 -15.41 -12.45
N ASP A 211 -11.61 -14.94 -13.69
CA ASP A 211 -10.49 -15.01 -14.64
C ASP A 211 -9.23 -14.33 -14.09
N ALA A 212 -9.39 -13.18 -13.42
CA ALA A 212 -8.28 -12.46 -12.80
C ALA A 212 -7.72 -13.18 -11.56
N LEU A 213 -8.56 -13.86 -10.79
CA LEU A 213 -8.14 -14.69 -9.67
C LEU A 213 -7.39 -15.95 -10.15
N ASP A 214 -7.89 -16.62 -11.19
CA ASP A 214 -7.25 -17.81 -11.76
C ASP A 214 -5.93 -17.47 -12.47
N THR A 215 -5.84 -16.28 -13.07
CA THR A 215 -4.57 -15.77 -13.61
C THR A 215 -3.54 -15.55 -12.50
N ALA A 216 -3.98 -15.14 -11.30
CA ALA A 216 -3.09 -14.92 -10.16
C ALA A 216 -2.70 -16.21 -9.41
N ASP A 217 -3.55 -17.25 -9.48
CA ASP A 217 -3.32 -18.56 -8.85
C ASP A 217 -3.69 -19.71 -9.82
N PRO A 218 -2.85 -19.99 -10.84
CA PRO A 218 -3.11 -21.03 -11.84
C PRO A 218 -3.19 -22.44 -11.26
N ASP A 219 -2.53 -22.68 -10.13
CA ASP A 219 -2.51 -23.97 -9.44
C ASP A 219 -3.67 -24.13 -8.42
N HIS A 220 -4.48 -23.08 -8.25
CA HIS A 220 -5.64 -23.03 -7.35
C HIS A 220 -5.29 -23.43 -5.90
N GLY A 221 -4.08 -23.09 -5.45
CA GLY A 221 -3.55 -23.45 -4.12
C GLY A 221 -3.57 -22.32 -3.10
N LEU A 222 -3.87 -21.10 -3.54
CA LEU A 222 -3.81 -19.86 -2.75
C LEU A 222 -5.18 -19.19 -2.64
N VAL A 223 -6.03 -19.35 -3.64
CA VAL A 223 -7.35 -18.71 -3.70
C VAL A 223 -8.44 -19.73 -3.39
N ARG A 224 -9.31 -19.36 -2.44
CA ARG A 224 -10.59 -20.02 -2.23
C ARG A 224 -11.72 -19.04 -2.43
N THR A 225 -12.74 -19.45 -3.18
CA THR A 225 -13.93 -18.63 -3.40
C THR A 225 -15.21 -19.35 -2.99
N GLY A 226 -16.18 -18.56 -2.55
CA GLY A 226 -17.55 -18.95 -2.23
C GLY A 226 -18.51 -17.88 -2.71
N ALA A 227 -19.80 -18.20 -2.73
CA ALA A 227 -20.81 -17.20 -3.03
C ALA A 227 -22.12 -17.48 -2.32
N TYR A 228 -22.78 -16.42 -1.88
CA TYR A 228 -24.17 -16.40 -1.45
C TYR A 228 -24.93 -15.47 -2.39
N SER A 229 -25.91 -15.99 -3.13
CA SER A 229 -26.86 -15.09 -3.81
C SER A 229 -28.08 -14.87 -2.95
N TYR A 230 -28.70 -13.70 -3.08
CA TYR A 230 -29.81 -13.35 -2.22
C TYR A 230 -30.97 -12.71 -2.95
N ASN A 231 -32.13 -13.14 -2.51
CA ASN A 231 -33.41 -12.48 -2.66
C ASN A 231 -34.12 -12.61 -1.30
N ASN A 232 -35.41 -12.31 -1.23
CA ASN A 232 -36.15 -12.46 0.03
C ASN A 232 -36.13 -13.91 0.56
N GLY A 233 -35.37 -14.14 1.63
CA GLY A 233 -35.31 -15.41 2.36
C GLY A 233 -34.20 -16.35 1.88
N LEU A 234 -33.00 -16.25 2.50
CA LEU A 234 -31.89 -17.18 2.26
C LEU A 234 -32.20 -18.62 2.70
N ILE A 235 -33.11 -18.76 3.66
CA ILE A 235 -33.46 -20.01 4.33
C ILE A 235 -34.87 -20.45 3.87
N TYR A 236 -34.95 -21.61 3.23
CA TYR A 236 -36.22 -22.32 3.08
C TYR A 236 -36.59 -22.92 4.44
N LYS A 237 -37.77 -22.57 4.98
CA LYS A 237 -38.39 -23.30 6.09
C LYS A 237 -39.49 -24.19 5.52
N ASP A 238 -39.17 -25.46 5.29
CA ASP A 238 -40.20 -26.50 5.19
C ASP A 238 -40.56 -27.06 6.57
N TRP A 239 -41.66 -27.78 6.67
CA TRP A 239 -42.04 -28.54 7.88
C TRP A 239 -41.02 -29.66 8.24
N GLN A 240 -40.03 -29.94 7.38
CA GLN A 240 -38.97 -30.94 7.63
C GLN A 240 -37.52 -30.45 7.43
N LYS A 241 -37.28 -29.27 6.84
CA LYS A 241 -35.92 -28.84 6.48
C LYS A 241 -35.75 -27.31 6.54
N THR A 242 -34.64 -26.91 7.17
CA THR A 242 -34.10 -25.55 7.14
C THR A 242 -32.82 -25.59 6.32
N GLN A 243 -32.86 -25.17 5.04
CA GLN A 243 -31.67 -25.21 4.16
C GLN A 243 -31.42 -23.85 3.52
N ILE A 244 -30.13 -23.50 3.39
CA ILE A 244 -29.67 -22.34 2.62
C ILE A 244 -29.89 -22.66 1.14
N LYS A 245 -30.81 -21.94 0.49
CA LYS A 245 -31.22 -22.23 -0.90
C LYS A 245 -30.22 -21.71 -1.93
N SER A 246 -29.47 -20.68 -1.57
CA SER A 246 -28.69 -19.89 -2.50
C SER A 246 -27.26 -19.69 -2.01
N MET A 247 -26.48 -20.77 -2.05
CA MET A 247 -25.04 -20.72 -1.79
C MET A 247 -24.20 -21.64 -2.68
N SER A 248 -22.95 -21.24 -2.86
CA SER A 248 -21.81 -22.05 -3.28
C SER A 248 -20.82 -22.08 -2.12
N ALA A 249 -20.52 -23.27 -1.61
CA ALA A 249 -19.59 -23.41 -0.50
C ALA A 249 -18.15 -23.05 -0.94
N MET A 250 -17.33 -22.62 0.01
CA MET A 250 -15.92 -22.29 -0.20
C MET A 250 -15.16 -23.47 -0.84
N ALA A 251 -14.66 -23.25 -2.05
CA ALA A 251 -13.89 -24.22 -2.83
C ALA A 251 -12.53 -23.64 -3.23
N TRP A 252 -11.58 -24.51 -3.60
CA TRP A 252 -10.30 -24.09 -4.17
C TRP A 252 -10.47 -23.62 -5.62
N GLY A 253 -9.84 -22.51 -5.97
CA GLY A 253 -10.03 -21.84 -7.25
C GLY A 253 -11.45 -21.28 -7.40
N THR A 254 -11.82 -20.91 -8.62
CA THR A 254 -13.07 -20.19 -8.89
C THR A 254 -14.17 -21.06 -9.50
N ALA A 255 -13.84 -22.22 -10.07
CA ALA A 255 -14.72 -22.99 -10.96
C ALA A 255 -16.08 -23.36 -10.34
N THR A 256 -16.11 -23.79 -9.07
CA THR A 256 -17.35 -24.13 -8.35
C THR A 256 -18.23 -22.90 -8.14
N THR A 257 -17.62 -21.77 -7.78
CA THR A 257 -18.31 -20.50 -7.57
C THR A 257 -18.81 -19.92 -8.89
N ALA A 258 -17.98 -19.93 -9.95
CA ALA A 258 -18.34 -19.49 -11.29
C ALA A 258 -19.53 -20.27 -11.85
N THR A 259 -19.53 -21.60 -11.71
CA THR A 259 -20.66 -22.45 -12.11
C THR A 259 -21.95 -22.03 -11.39
N TYR A 260 -21.88 -21.80 -10.08
CA TYR A 260 -23.02 -21.32 -9.30
C TYR A 260 -23.53 -19.95 -9.76
N VAL A 261 -22.62 -18.97 -9.89
CA VAL A 261 -22.96 -17.60 -10.31
C VAL A 261 -23.56 -17.58 -11.71
N SER A 262 -23.06 -18.40 -12.64
CA SER A 262 -23.64 -18.51 -13.98
C SER A 262 -25.10 -18.99 -13.98
N GLY A 263 -25.50 -19.74 -12.94
CA GLY A 263 -26.84 -20.31 -12.76
C GLY A 263 -27.86 -19.42 -12.05
N ILE A 264 -27.45 -18.29 -11.46
CA ILE A 264 -28.39 -17.43 -10.71
C ILE A 264 -29.43 -16.77 -11.63
N ALA A 265 -30.62 -16.52 -11.12
CA ALA A 265 -31.71 -15.90 -11.88
C ALA A 265 -32.44 -14.85 -11.02
N ALA A 266 -32.74 -13.71 -11.62
CA ALA A 266 -33.43 -12.61 -10.97
C ALA A 266 -34.84 -13.01 -10.52
N SER A 267 -35.13 -12.93 -9.22
CA SER A 267 -36.43 -13.28 -8.65
C SER A 267 -36.61 -12.75 -7.22
N GLY A 268 -37.84 -12.46 -6.83
CA GLY A 268 -38.20 -12.11 -5.46
C GLY A 268 -37.78 -10.70 -5.04
N GLY A 269 -37.85 -10.42 -3.74
CA GLY A 269 -37.42 -9.13 -3.19
C GLY A 269 -35.96 -9.10 -2.73
N THR A 270 -35.56 -8.03 -2.05
CA THR A 270 -34.14 -7.75 -1.73
C THR A 270 -33.90 -7.74 -0.22
N ASP A 271 -33.15 -8.72 0.30
CA ASP A 271 -32.68 -8.75 1.69
C ASP A 271 -31.29 -9.43 1.79
N ALA A 272 -30.27 -8.63 2.04
CA ALA A 272 -28.88 -9.09 2.14
C ALA A 272 -28.50 -9.58 3.56
N THR A 273 -29.40 -9.52 4.54
CA THR A 273 -29.08 -9.72 5.97
C THR A 273 -28.46 -11.09 6.25
N GLU A 274 -29.24 -12.15 6.04
CA GLU A 274 -28.79 -13.52 6.26
C GLU A 274 -27.62 -13.95 5.34
N PRO A 275 -27.58 -13.60 4.05
CA PRO A 275 -26.42 -13.86 3.19
C PRO A 275 -25.13 -13.24 3.72
N MET A 276 -25.16 -11.96 4.14
CA MET A 276 -24.00 -11.30 4.71
C MET A 276 -23.53 -11.97 6.00
N ARG A 277 -24.48 -12.39 6.85
CA ARG A 277 -24.16 -13.13 8.07
C ARG A 277 -23.48 -14.46 7.77
N GLN A 278 -23.99 -15.23 6.81
CA GLN A 278 -23.44 -16.54 6.43
C GLN A 278 -22.07 -16.41 5.78
N ALA A 279 -21.90 -15.46 4.86
CA ALA A 279 -20.61 -15.15 4.25
C ALA A 279 -19.57 -14.73 5.30
N THR A 280 -19.99 -13.99 6.34
CA THR A 280 -19.10 -13.66 7.46
C THR A 280 -18.68 -14.91 8.21
N LEU A 281 -19.63 -15.78 8.56
CA LEU A 281 -19.34 -16.98 9.35
C LEU A 281 -18.55 -18.04 8.59
N SER A 282 -18.71 -18.14 7.26
CA SER A 282 -18.00 -19.15 6.46
C SER A 282 -16.49 -18.89 6.42
N ILE A 283 -16.07 -17.62 6.49
CA ILE A 283 -14.67 -17.24 6.43
C ILE A 283 -14.15 -16.55 7.69
N ALA A 284 -14.94 -16.35 8.75
CA ALA A 284 -14.45 -15.72 9.98
C ALA A 284 -13.32 -16.52 10.63
N LYS A 285 -12.27 -15.81 11.08
CA LYS A 285 -11.14 -16.42 11.80
C LYS A 285 -11.52 -16.72 13.24
N ALA A 286 -11.39 -17.97 13.68
CA ALA A 286 -11.46 -18.30 15.10
C ALA A 286 -10.17 -17.87 15.82
N SER A 287 -10.29 -17.43 17.06
CA SER A 287 -9.13 -16.98 17.86
C SER A 287 -8.10 -18.09 18.10
N ASP A 288 -8.54 -19.34 18.14
CA ASP A 288 -7.71 -20.54 18.29
C ASP A 288 -7.30 -21.17 16.94
N GLY A 289 -7.73 -20.60 15.81
CA GLY A 289 -7.47 -21.12 14.47
C GLY A 289 -8.21 -22.42 14.12
N SER A 290 -9.22 -22.80 14.91
CA SER A 290 -10.03 -24.01 14.68
C SER A 290 -11.06 -23.86 13.56
N ASP A 291 -11.23 -22.66 12.99
CA ASP A 291 -12.19 -22.44 11.91
C ASP A 291 -11.84 -23.23 10.65
N VAL A 292 -12.88 -23.64 9.91
CA VAL A 292 -12.77 -24.49 8.73
C VAL A 292 -11.85 -23.86 7.68
N GLU A 293 -11.92 -22.54 7.51
CA GLU A 293 -11.18 -21.84 6.47
C GLU A 293 -9.69 -21.74 6.81
N THR A 294 -9.33 -21.39 8.05
CA THR A 294 -7.94 -21.44 8.53
C THR A 294 -7.35 -22.84 8.37
N GLN A 295 -8.10 -23.88 8.75
CA GLN A 295 -7.62 -25.27 8.62
C GLN A 295 -7.45 -25.68 7.15
N ALA A 296 -8.38 -25.31 6.27
CA ALA A 296 -8.27 -25.58 4.84
C ALA A 296 -7.00 -24.95 4.25
N HIS A 297 -6.72 -23.69 4.56
CA HIS A 297 -5.50 -23.01 4.14
C HIS A 297 -4.23 -23.64 4.74
N ALA A 298 -4.25 -24.03 6.01
CA ALA A 298 -3.12 -24.68 6.68
C ALA A 298 -2.71 -25.99 5.99
N VAL A 299 -3.66 -26.79 5.50
CA VAL A 299 -3.37 -28.03 4.75
C VAL A 299 -2.59 -27.76 3.44
N LYS A 300 -2.75 -26.58 2.84
CA LYS A 300 -1.99 -26.13 1.66
C LYS A 300 -0.69 -25.39 2.01
N GLY A 301 -0.36 -25.28 3.31
CA GLY A 301 0.82 -24.55 3.79
C GLY A 301 0.64 -23.03 3.80
N ASN A 302 -0.59 -22.53 3.70
CA ASN A 302 -0.88 -21.10 3.72
C ASN A 302 -1.04 -20.62 5.16
N THR A 303 -0.15 -19.72 5.60
CA THR A 303 -0.07 -19.24 7.00
C THR A 303 -0.59 -17.81 7.19
N ILE A 304 -0.65 -17.03 6.10
CA ILE A 304 -1.29 -15.71 6.07
C ILE A 304 -2.42 -15.78 5.06
N VAL A 305 -3.64 -15.48 5.52
CA VAL A 305 -4.84 -15.53 4.68
C VAL A 305 -5.58 -14.21 4.80
N SER A 306 -5.72 -13.52 3.68
CA SER A 306 -6.56 -12.33 3.56
C SER A 306 -8.01 -12.75 3.29
N ARG A 307 -8.96 -12.18 4.02
CA ARG A 307 -10.38 -12.56 3.94
C ARG A 307 -11.20 -11.39 3.40
N TYR A 308 -11.95 -11.67 2.35
CA TYR A 308 -12.70 -10.66 1.60
C TYR A 308 -14.16 -11.05 1.44
N ILE A 309 -15.05 -10.06 1.54
CA ILE A 309 -16.44 -10.16 1.10
C ILE A 309 -16.68 -9.12 0.01
N ILE A 310 -17.31 -9.52 -1.09
CA ILE A 310 -17.83 -8.60 -2.11
C ILE A 310 -19.34 -8.55 -1.97
N LEU A 311 -19.90 -7.44 -1.50
CA LEU A 311 -21.34 -7.22 -1.43
C LEU A 311 -21.80 -6.35 -2.61
N MET A 312 -22.75 -6.85 -3.39
CA MET A 312 -23.29 -6.15 -4.55
C MET A 312 -24.81 -6.06 -4.47
N THR A 313 -25.39 -4.92 -4.85
CA THR A 313 -26.84 -4.73 -5.06
C THR A 313 -27.12 -3.71 -6.16
N ASP A 314 -28.28 -3.83 -6.82
CA ASP A 314 -28.83 -2.81 -7.72
C ASP A 314 -29.97 -1.99 -7.10
N GLY A 315 -30.26 -2.18 -5.81
CA GLY A 315 -31.52 -1.76 -5.22
C GLY A 315 -31.46 -1.41 -3.75
N GLU A 316 -32.65 -1.14 -3.22
CA GLU A 316 -32.88 -0.89 -1.80
C GLU A 316 -33.26 -2.19 -1.09
N MET A 317 -33.03 -2.28 0.23
CA MET A 317 -33.45 -3.44 1.00
C MET A 317 -34.97 -3.41 1.21
N THR A 318 -35.71 -4.22 0.44
CA THR A 318 -37.19 -4.21 0.41
C THR A 318 -37.86 -5.36 1.15
N GLY A 319 -37.10 -6.42 1.49
CA GLY A 319 -37.69 -7.73 1.81
C GLY A 319 -38.68 -8.14 0.70
N ASN A 320 -39.79 -8.79 1.06
CA ASN A 320 -40.82 -9.19 0.09
C ASN A 320 -41.88 -8.11 -0.23
N THR A 321 -41.67 -6.87 0.20
CA THR A 321 -42.71 -5.83 0.13
C THR A 321 -42.68 -5.00 -1.15
N GLY A 322 -41.55 -4.99 -1.86
CA GLY A 322 -41.33 -4.13 -3.03
C GLY A 322 -41.04 -2.66 -2.69
N GLU A 323 -41.09 -2.29 -1.41
CA GLU A 323 -40.75 -0.95 -0.91
C GLU A 323 -39.59 -1.04 0.08
N TRP A 324 -38.79 0.02 0.20
CA TRP A 324 -37.68 0.03 1.15
C TRP A 324 -38.14 -0.09 2.61
N GLN A 325 -37.37 -0.85 3.37
CA GLN A 325 -37.63 -1.16 4.76
C GLN A 325 -36.40 -0.82 5.60
N SER A 326 -36.56 0.13 6.52
CA SER A 326 -35.48 0.58 7.40
C SER A 326 -34.91 -0.53 8.29
N SER A 327 -35.73 -1.52 8.66
CA SER A 327 -35.32 -2.65 9.49
C SER A 327 -34.35 -3.57 8.74
N PHE A 328 -34.64 -3.92 7.48
CA PHE A 328 -33.74 -4.73 6.66
C PHE A 328 -32.45 -3.98 6.34
N ASP A 329 -32.54 -2.69 6.01
CA ASP A 329 -31.36 -1.83 5.82
C ASP A 329 -30.44 -1.83 7.05
N GLN A 330 -31.01 -1.58 8.24
CA GLN A 330 -30.25 -1.60 9.49
C GLN A 330 -29.67 -2.98 9.82
N ASN A 331 -30.41 -4.05 9.54
CA ASN A 331 -29.92 -5.41 9.77
C ASN A 331 -28.70 -5.72 8.91
N VAL A 332 -28.68 -5.29 7.64
CA VAL A 332 -27.51 -5.44 6.76
C VAL A 332 -26.33 -4.62 7.29
N ARG A 333 -26.56 -3.37 7.73
CA ARG A 333 -25.51 -2.53 8.36
C ARG A 333 -24.88 -3.22 9.57
N ASN A 334 -25.71 -3.79 10.44
CA ASN A 334 -25.25 -4.53 11.60
C ASN A 334 -24.37 -5.73 11.21
N GLN A 335 -24.72 -6.45 10.13
CA GLN A 335 -23.87 -7.52 9.61
C GLN A 335 -22.55 -6.98 9.06
N CYS A 336 -22.56 -5.88 8.30
CA CYS A 336 -21.34 -5.26 7.81
C CYS A 336 -20.40 -4.85 8.95
N ASP A 337 -20.92 -4.36 10.07
CA ASP A 337 -20.11 -4.03 11.25
C ASP A 337 -19.55 -5.29 11.92
N ALA A 338 -20.33 -6.36 12.02
CA ALA A 338 -19.86 -7.65 12.51
C ALA A 338 -18.74 -8.23 11.63
N THR A 339 -18.90 -8.16 10.30
CA THR A 339 -17.88 -8.57 9.32
C THR A 339 -16.58 -7.78 9.48
N LYS A 340 -16.65 -6.45 9.55
CA LYS A 340 -15.47 -5.59 9.76
C LYS A 340 -14.79 -5.90 11.10
N THR A 341 -15.58 -6.15 12.16
CA THR A 341 -15.06 -6.53 13.48
C THR A 341 -14.34 -7.88 13.45
N ALA A 342 -14.79 -8.81 12.62
CA ALA A 342 -14.11 -10.09 12.38
C ALA A 342 -12.80 -9.96 11.58
N GLY A 343 -12.39 -8.74 11.20
CA GLY A 343 -11.17 -8.49 10.43
C GLY A 343 -11.29 -8.82 8.94
N ILE A 344 -12.51 -8.96 8.43
CA ILE A 344 -12.79 -9.25 7.03
C ILE A 344 -12.97 -7.92 6.28
N LYS A 345 -12.29 -7.77 5.14
CA LYS A 345 -12.38 -6.57 4.30
C LYS A 345 -13.59 -6.69 3.36
N ILE A 346 -14.44 -5.66 3.34
CA ILE A 346 -15.66 -5.62 2.53
C ILE A 346 -15.44 -4.70 1.34
N PHE A 347 -15.55 -5.25 0.14
CA PHE A 347 -15.75 -4.50 -1.09
C PHE A 347 -17.24 -4.40 -1.38
N THR A 348 -17.71 -3.24 -1.80
CA THR A 348 -19.10 -3.05 -2.16
C THR A 348 -19.25 -2.48 -3.56
N VAL A 349 -20.26 -2.96 -4.29
CA VAL A 349 -20.53 -2.55 -5.66
C VAL A 349 -21.99 -2.17 -5.82
N ALA A 350 -22.26 -0.88 -6.04
CA ALA A 350 -23.58 -0.36 -6.35
C ALA A 350 -23.77 -0.34 -7.86
N PHE A 351 -24.72 -1.11 -8.38
CA PHE A 351 -24.94 -1.22 -9.82
C PHE A 351 -26.28 -0.63 -10.25
N MET A 352 -26.28 0.55 -10.88
CA MET A 352 -27.50 1.26 -11.25
C MET A 352 -28.48 1.40 -10.06
N ALA A 353 -27.92 1.56 -8.86
CA ALA A 353 -28.66 1.51 -7.60
C ALA A 353 -29.19 2.90 -7.20
N PRO A 354 -30.35 2.98 -6.52
CA PRO A 354 -30.88 4.22 -5.96
C PRO A 354 -30.05 4.70 -4.76
N ASP A 355 -30.26 5.96 -4.35
CA ASP A 355 -29.46 6.64 -3.32
C ASP A 355 -29.39 5.88 -1.99
N ARG A 356 -30.47 5.25 -1.52
CA ARG A 356 -30.42 4.49 -0.26
C ARG A 356 -29.57 3.22 -0.39
N GLY A 357 -29.68 2.53 -1.52
CA GLY A 357 -28.82 1.39 -1.84
C GLY A 357 -27.35 1.80 -1.88
N LYS A 358 -27.04 2.95 -2.50
CA LYS A 358 -25.70 3.53 -2.50
C LYS A 358 -25.21 3.84 -1.08
N GLN A 359 -26.02 4.50 -0.26
CA GLN A 359 -25.68 4.83 1.14
C GLN A 359 -25.43 3.60 2.02
N LEU A 360 -26.18 2.51 1.80
CA LEU A 360 -25.96 1.23 2.48
C LEU A 360 -24.61 0.64 2.09
N LEU A 361 -24.31 0.58 0.79
CA LEU A 361 -23.06 0.01 0.29
C LEU A 361 -21.83 0.86 0.67
N GLN A 362 -21.95 2.19 0.68
CA GLN A 362 -20.89 3.09 1.17
C GLN A 362 -20.57 2.83 2.65
N TYR A 363 -21.60 2.60 3.48
CA TYR A 363 -21.43 2.28 4.90
C TYR A 363 -20.78 0.91 5.12
N CYS A 364 -21.16 -0.06 4.30
CA CYS A 364 -20.64 -1.42 4.40
C CYS A 364 -19.20 -1.54 3.90
N ALA A 365 -18.77 -0.71 2.94
CA ALA A 365 -17.41 -0.73 2.42
C ALA A 365 -16.37 -0.54 3.52
N SER A 366 -15.31 -1.35 3.52
CA SER A 366 -14.17 -1.09 4.38
C SER A 366 -13.44 0.20 3.95
N PRO A 367 -12.72 0.89 4.85
CA PRO A 367 -11.94 2.08 4.50
C PRO A 367 -10.87 1.81 3.42
N GLY A 368 -10.50 2.84 2.66
CA GLY A 368 -9.44 2.76 1.65
C GLY A 368 -9.91 2.52 0.21
N GLY A 369 -11.09 3.04 -0.16
CA GLY A 369 -11.57 3.01 -1.55
C GLY A 369 -12.25 1.70 -1.96
N ASN A 370 -12.86 0.97 -1.02
CA ASN A 370 -13.49 -0.33 -1.30
C ASN A 370 -14.97 -0.21 -1.74
N TYR A 371 -15.42 0.98 -2.11
CA TYR A 371 -16.76 1.26 -2.62
C TYR A 371 -16.69 1.58 -4.11
N TYR A 372 -17.55 0.94 -4.90
CA TYR A 372 -17.60 1.09 -6.34
C TYR A 372 -19.02 1.42 -6.79
N GLU A 373 -19.15 2.38 -7.71
CA GLU A 373 -20.40 2.70 -8.39
C GLU A 373 -20.30 2.38 -9.88
N ALA A 374 -21.24 1.61 -10.39
CA ALA A 374 -21.33 1.24 -11.79
C ALA A 374 -22.71 1.60 -12.34
N GLU A 375 -22.74 2.53 -13.30
CA GLU A 375 -23.97 2.90 -14.02
C GLU A 375 -24.06 2.20 -15.39
N THR A 376 -23.02 1.46 -15.78
CA THR A 376 -22.97 0.68 -17.03
C THR A 376 -22.33 -0.68 -16.79
N MET A 377 -22.59 -1.62 -17.70
CA MET A 377 -22.01 -2.96 -17.62
C MET A 377 -20.48 -2.92 -17.67
N GLU A 378 -19.89 -2.06 -18.50
CA GLU A 378 -18.44 -1.92 -18.63
C GLU A 378 -17.81 -1.46 -17.31
N LYS A 379 -18.45 -0.50 -16.63
CA LYS A 379 -18.01 -0.05 -15.29
C LYS A 379 -18.19 -1.13 -14.23
N LEU A 380 -19.21 -1.96 -14.35
CA LEU A 380 -19.43 -3.08 -13.43
C LEU A 380 -18.30 -4.11 -13.58
N VAL A 381 -18.00 -4.52 -14.81
CA VAL A 381 -16.88 -5.43 -15.11
C VAL A 381 -15.57 -4.82 -14.63
N ALA A 382 -15.31 -3.55 -14.92
CA ALA A 382 -14.10 -2.86 -14.48
C ALA A 382 -13.96 -2.81 -12.94
N SER A 383 -15.08 -2.60 -12.22
CA SER A 383 -15.10 -2.62 -10.75
C SER A 383 -14.68 -4.00 -10.21
N PHE A 384 -15.26 -5.08 -10.74
CA PHE A 384 -14.91 -6.44 -10.34
C PHE A 384 -13.45 -6.79 -10.69
N THR A 385 -12.96 -6.40 -11.86
CA THR A 385 -11.54 -6.56 -12.21
C THR A 385 -10.62 -5.77 -11.28
N SER A 386 -11.00 -4.55 -10.88
CA SER A 386 -10.24 -3.74 -9.92
C SER A 386 -10.18 -4.41 -8.55
N ILE A 387 -11.30 -4.95 -8.07
CA ILE A 387 -11.37 -5.71 -6.81
C ILE A 387 -10.45 -6.94 -6.88
N ALA A 388 -10.49 -7.72 -7.97
CA ALA A 388 -9.60 -8.86 -8.13
C ALA A 388 -8.13 -8.46 -8.03
N LYS A 389 -7.71 -7.40 -8.75
CA LYS A 389 -6.32 -6.90 -8.72
C LYS A 389 -5.88 -6.46 -7.33
N GLU A 390 -6.76 -5.77 -6.60
CA GLU A 390 -6.47 -5.36 -5.23
C GLU A 390 -6.36 -6.56 -4.28
N ALA A 391 -7.26 -7.55 -4.42
CA ALA A 391 -7.27 -8.75 -3.59
C ALA A 391 -6.07 -9.68 -3.85
N THR A 392 -5.60 -9.75 -5.10
CA THR A 392 -4.49 -10.63 -5.51
C THR A 392 -3.12 -9.98 -5.42
N LYS A 393 -3.02 -8.69 -5.10
CA LYS A 393 -1.74 -7.96 -5.03
C LYS A 393 -0.69 -8.67 -4.16
N ALA A 394 -1.11 -9.27 -3.05
CA ALA A 394 -0.21 -10.03 -2.17
C ALA A 394 0.07 -11.47 -2.64
N VAL A 395 -0.82 -12.04 -3.47
CA VAL A 395 -0.65 -13.35 -4.11
C VAL A 395 0.38 -13.26 -5.24
N THR A 396 0.30 -12.22 -6.08
CA THR A 396 1.14 -12.05 -7.28
C THR A 396 2.59 -11.66 -6.99
N LEU A 397 2.88 -11.19 -5.77
CA LEU A 397 4.25 -10.91 -5.31
C LEU A 397 5.05 -12.20 -5.01
N LEU A 398 4.38 -13.36 -4.99
CA LEU A 398 4.99 -14.65 -4.64
C LEU A 398 5.10 -15.61 -5.83
N THR A 399 4.37 -15.34 -6.92
CA THR A 399 4.29 -16.20 -8.11
C THR A 399 5.17 -15.74 -9.27
N ASN A 400 5.75 -14.53 -9.20
CA ASN A 400 6.77 -14.01 -10.12
C ASN A 400 8.13 -13.96 -9.43
#